data_AF-A0A1V5SLC9-F1
#
_entry.id   AF-A0A1V5SLC9-F1
#
_cell.length_a   1.000
_cell.length_b   1.000
_cell.length_c   1.000
_cell.angle_alpha   90.00
_cell.angle_beta   90.00
_cell.angle_gamma   90.00
#
_symmetry.space_group_name_H-M   'P 1'
#
loop_
_entity.id
_entity.type
_entity.pdbx_description
1 polymer ?
#
loop_
_entity_poly.entity_id
_entity_poly.type
_entity_poly.pdbx_seq_one_letter_code
_entity_poly.pdbx_strand_id
1 'polypeptide(L)'
;MFVLVISGSDVSKIPGVSIAGLNPKVIPYTAPADADLLLWGKPYVIDAIPVDPQGHPTPAIITHAAYCEAGFPILIVRSGTYLPPVVPYVEMNVDPGQDPQTNQAVTKVELLIEKSKSLGQVLGKSTKKIVIAESLPGGTTTAYLILKALGYNGMVSSAGPINPS
;
A
#
# COMPACT_ATOMS: atom_id res chain seq x y z
N MET A 1 -6.94 -4.47 -16.44
CA MET A 1 -5.98 -5.06 -15.49
C MET A 1 -5.97 -4.24 -14.22
N PHE A 2 -5.94 -4.91 -13.08
CA PHE A 2 -5.82 -4.31 -11.76
C PHE A 2 -4.38 -4.47 -11.28
N VAL A 3 -3.77 -3.39 -10.79
CA VAL A 3 -2.41 -3.38 -10.26
C VAL A 3 -2.48 -2.91 -8.82
N LEU A 4 -2.14 -3.79 -7.87
CA LEU A 4 -1.98 -3.40 -6.47
C LEU A 4 -0.52 -3.08 -6.20
N VAL A 5 -0.23 -1.83 -5.83
CA VAL A 5 1.09 -1.42 -5.35
C VAL A 5 1.11 -1.51 -3.83
N ILE A 6 1.95 -2.38 -3.27
CA ILE A 6 2.11 -2.52 -1.82
C ILE A 6 3.39 -1.85 -1.34
N SER A 7 3.29 -1.09 -0.25
CA SER A 7 4.41 -0.36 0.34
C SER A 7 4.29 -0.30 1.87
N GLY A 8 5.41 -0.04 2.53
CA GLY A 8 5.49 0.27 3.95
C GLY A 8 6.19 1.61 4.16
N SER A 9 5.89 2.28 5.27
CA SER A 9 6.58 3.50 5.68
C SER A 9 6.65 3.65 7.19
N ASP A 10 7.78 4.14 7.69
CA ASP A 10 7.99 4.42 9.11
C ASP A 10 7.04 5.50 9.63
N VAL A 11 6.43 6.30 8.74
CA VAL A 11 5.33 7.22 9.09
C VAL A 11 4.19 6.47 9.80
N SER A 12 3.90 5.23 9.40
CA SER A 12 2.86 4.42 10.05
C SER A 12 3.20 3.97 11.48
N LYS A 13 4.50 4.01 11.85
CA LYS A 13 4.99 3.67 13.19
C LYS A 13 4.94 4.86 14.15
N ILE A 14 4.71 6.08 13.64
CA ILE A 14 4.62 7.28 14.46
C ILE A 14 3.31 7.21 15.27
N PRO A 15 3.38 7.26 16.62
CA PRO A 15 2.18 7.23 17.46
C PRO A 15 1.20 8.34 17.10
N GLY A 16 -0.08 7.98 16.94
CA GLY A 16 -1.16 8.93 16.65
C GLY A 16 -1.31 9.34 15.18
N VAL A 17 -0.41 8.92 14.29
CA VAL A 17 -0.45 9.30 12.87
C VAL A 17 -1.29 8.34 12.03
N SER A 18 -1.15 7.04 12.27
CA SER A 18 -1.89 6.01 11.55
C SER A 18 -2.73 5.18 12.51
N ILE A 19 -3.93 4.84 12.07
CA ILE A 19 -4.79 3.88 12.76
C ILE A 19 -4.15 2.49 12.77
N ALA A 20 -3.39 2.13 11.72
CA ALA A 20 -2.54 0.92 11.72
C ALA A 20 -1.40 1.00 12.77
N GLY A 21 -1.08 2.21 13.24
CA GLY A 21 -0.14 2.48 14.33
C GLY A 21 -0.63 2.03 15.71
N LEU A 22 -1.89 1.61 15.85
CA LEU A 22 -2.44 1.11 17.13
C LEU A 22 -1.86 -0.25 17.53
N ASN A 23 -1.25 -0.99 16.60
CA ASN A 23 -0.37 -2.10 16.95
C ASN A 23 0.86 -2.13 16.02
N PRO A 24 2.00 -1.55 16.44
CA PRO A 24 3.20 -1.49 15.61
C PRO A 24 3.72 -2.85 15.13
N LYS A 25 3.37 -3.95 15.83
CA LYS A 25 3.77 -5.31 15.44
C LYS A 25 3.04 -5.82 14.19
N VAL A 26 1.86 -5.29 13.86
CA VAL A 26 1.09 -5.74 12.69
C VAL A 26 1.41 -4.95 11.43
N ILE A 27 1.97 -3.73 11.56
CA ILE A 27 2.34 -2.86 10.43
C ILE A 27 3.16 -3.59 9.34
N PRO A 28 4.18 -4.41 9.68
CA PRO A 28 4.95 -5.13 8.67
C PRO A 28 4.12 -6.09 7.80
N TYR A 29 2.97 -6.54 8.32
CA TYR A 29 2.15 -7.58 7.72
C TYR A 29 0.95 -7.04 6.94
N THR A 30 0.46 -5.83 7.24
CA THR A 30 -0.79 -5.30 6.66
C THR A 30 -0.80 -5.31 5.14
N ALA A 31 0.14 -4.62 4.48
CA ALA A 31 0.16 -4.53 3.02
C ALA A 31 0.47 -5.89 2.34
N PRO A 32 1.40 -6.71 2.85
CA PRO A 32 1.58 -8.07 2.35
C PRO A 32 0.34 -8.96 2.51
N ALA A 33 -0.36 -8.87 3.64
CA ALA A 33 -1.58 -9.64 3.90
C ALA A 33 -2.75 -9.21 3.01
N ASP A 34 -2.87 -7.92 2.70
CA ASP A 34 -3.85 -7.42 1.72
C ASP A 34 -3.60 -8.00 0.33
N ALA A 35 -2.34 -8.10 -0.11
CA ALA A 35 -1.99 -8.71 -1.40
C ALA A 35 -2.33 -10.21 -1.43
N ASP A 36 -1.99 -10.94 -0.36
CA ASP A 36 -2.34 -12.35 -0.21
C ASP A 36 -3.87 -12.56 -0.25
N LEU A 37 -4.62 -11.78 0.53
CA LEU A 37 -6.08 -11.83 0.57
C LEU A 37 -6.70 -11.53 -0.80
N LEU A 38 -6.21 -10.48 -1.47
CA LEU A 38 -6.76 -10.05 -2.76
C LEU A 38 -6.65 -11.18 -3.80
N LEU A 39 -5.50 -11.83 -3.93
CA LEU A 39 -5.28 -12.83 -4.98
C LEU A 39 -5.72 -14.25 -4.59
N TRP A 40 -5.54 -14.66 -3.34
CA TRP A 40 -5.78 -16.03 -2.87
C TRP A 40 -6.98 -16.17 -1.92
N GLY A 41 -7.67 -15.08 -1.59
CA GLY A 41 -8.88 -15.10 -0.76
C GLY A 41 -8.62 -15.23 0.74
N LYS A 42 -7.34 -15.29 1.16
CA LYS A 42 -6.93 -15.15 2.57
C LYS A 42 -5.46 -14.74 2.69
N PRO A 43 -5.04 -14.15 3.82
CA PRO A 43 -3.64 -13.89 4.11
C PRO A 43 -2.84 -15.18 4.30
N TYR A 44 -1.56 -15.17 3.90
CA TYR A 44 -0.62 -16.28 4.10
C TYR A 44 0.65 -15.85 4.83
N VAL A 45 1.02 -14.57 4.73
CA VAL A 45 2.10 -13.96 5.50
C VAL A 45 1.82 -13.94 7.01
N ILE A 46 0.55 -14.02 7.41
CA ILE A 46 0.08 -14.08 8.80
C ILE A 46 -1.25 -14.85 8.85
N ASP A 47 -1.49 -15.59 9.93
CA ASP A 47 -2.73 -16.38 10.12
C ASP A 47 -3.86 -15.53 10.73
N ALA A 48 -4.13 -14.37 10.14
CA ALA A 48 -5.21 -13.46 10.53
C ALA A 48 -5.55 -12.47 9.41
N ILE A 49 -6.84 -12.19 9.21
CA ILE A 49 -7.29 -11.11 8.33
C ILE A 49 -6.91 -9.76 8.96
N PRO A 50 -6.26 -8.84 8.23
CA PRO A 50 -6.03 -7.49 8.72
C PRO A 50 -7.35 -6.81 9.06
N VAL A 51 -7.44 -6.32 10.29
CA VAL A 51 -8.56 -5.52 10.78
C VAL A 51 -8.07 -4.16 11.24
N ASP A 52 -8.92 -3.15 11.13
CA ASP A 52 -8.68 -1.90 11.81
C ASP A 52 -8.83 -2.09 13.35
N PRO A 53 -8.46 -1.10 14.16
CA PRO A 53 -8.55 -1.16 15.61
C PRO A 53 -9.97 -1.23 16.18
N GLN A 54 -10.99 -0.99 15.35
CA GLN A 54 -12.40 -1.18 15.69
C GLN A 54 -12.88 -2.59 15.29
N GLY A 55 -12.05 -3.39 14.64
CA GLY A 55 -12.36 -4.74 14.18
C GLY A 55 -12.97 -4.80 12.78
N HIS A 56 -13.00 -3.70 12.02
CA HIS A 56 -13.48 -3.71 10.65
C HIS A 56 -12.46 -4.42 9.74
N PRO A 57 -12.89 -5.36 8.87
CA PRO A 57 -11.99 -6.07 7.98
C PRO A 57 -11.40 -5.13 6.92
N THR A 58 -10.20 -5.47 6.45
CA THR A 58 -9.53 -4.77 5.35
C THR A 58 -10.43 -4.60 4.11
N PRO A 59 -10.39 -3.44 3.42
CA PRO A 59 -11.10 -3.23 2.16
C PRO A 59 -10.63 -4.18 1.04
N ALA A 60 -9.49 -4.86 1.20
CA ALA A 60 -9.04 -5.88 0.25
C ALA A 60 -10.07 -7.02 0.05
N ILE A 61 -10.97 -7.25 1.03
CA ILE A 61 -12.09 -8.19 0.88
C ILE A 61 -13.07 -7.78 -0.24
N ILE A 62 -13.30 -6.47 -0.41
CA ILE A 62 -14.18 -5.93 -1.45
C ILE A 62 -13.54 -6.13 -2.82
N THR A 63 -12.23 -5.86 -2.93
CA THR A 63 -11.48 -6.07 -4.16
C THR A 63 -11.40 -7.55 -4.54
N HIS A 64 -11.24 -8.44 -3.55
CA HIS A 64 -11.29 -9.89 -3.78
C HIS A 64 -12.66 -10.33 -4.30
N ALA A 65 -13.75 -9.87 -3.69
CA ALA A 65 -15.11 -10.18 -4.16
C ALA A 65 -15.33 -9.68 -5.59
N ALA A 66 -14.90 -8.46 -5.92
CA ALA A 66 -14.97 -7.93 -7.28
C ALA A 66 -14.14 -8.76 -8.27
N TYR A 67 -12.98 -9.27 -7.85
CA TYR A 67 -12.15 -10.17 -8.65
C TYR A 67 -12.84 -11.52 -8.90
N CYS A 68 -13.43 -12.14 -7.87
CA CYS A 68 -14.18 -13.38 -8.01
C CYS A 68 -15.35 -13.28 -9.00
N GLU A 69 -16.04 -12.14 -8.99
CA GLU A 69 -17.18 -11.91 -9.90
C GLU A 69 -16.76 -11.56 -11.33
N ALA A 70 -15.74 -10.73 -11.50
CA ALA A 70 -15.39 -10.18 -12.83
C ALA A 70 -14.18 -10.86 -13.50
N GLY A 71 -13.38 -11.64 -12.78
CA GLY A 71 -12.23 -12.37 -13.31
C GLY A 71 -11.15 -11.50 -13.95
N PHE A 72 -11.01 -10.23 -13.54
CA PHE A 72 -10.01 -9.34 -14.14
C PHE A 72 -8.58 -9.73 -13.78
N PRO A 73 -7.59 -9.51 -14.67
CA PRO A 73 -6.20 -9.83 -14.37
C PRO A 73 -5.64 -8.91 -13.28
N ILE A 74 -4.92 -9.49 -12.33
CA ILE A 74 -4.27 -8.80 -11.19
C ILE A 74 -2.75 -8.90 -11.33
N LEU A 75 -2.06 -7.80 -11.02
CA LEU A 75 -0.63 -7.76 -10.81
C LEU A 75 -0.33 -7.14 -9.45
N ILE A 76 0.47 -7.83 -8.63
CA ILE A 76 1.00 -7.28 -7.38
C ILE A 76 2.37 -6.67 -7.63
N VAL A 77 2.59 -5.44 -7.20
CA VAL A 77 3.87 -4.72 -7.30
C VAL A 77 4.34 -4.37 -5.90
N ARG A 78 5.46 -4.96 -5.48
CA ARG A 78 6.08 -4.66 -4.18
C ARG A 78 7.03 -3.47 -4.34
N SER A 79 6.65 -2.35 -3.72
CA SER A 79 7.40 -1.10 -3.73
C SER A 79 7.85 -0.71 -2.32
N GLY A 80 8.59 -1.62 -1.67
CA GLY A 80 9.20 -1.38 -0.37
C GLY A 80 8.28 -1.66 0.81
N THR A 81 7.93 -2.92 1.03
CA THR A 81 7.30 -3.40 2.27
C THR A 81 8.33 -4.05 3.19
N TYR A 82 8.08 -4.02 4.51
CA TYR A 82 8.96 -4.65 5.51
C TYR A 82 9.09 -6.16 5.33
N LEU A 83 8.01 -6.82 4.88
CA LEU A 83 7.96 -8.24 4.54
C LEU A 83 7.43 -8.40 3.11
N PRO A 84 7.89 -9.39 2.33
CA PRO A 84 7.24 -9.73 1.07
C PRO A 84 5.87 -10.38 1.31
N PRO A 85 4.90 -10.25 0.38
CA PRO A 85 3.74 -11.12 0.35
C PRO A 85 4.14 -12.54 -0.10
N VAL A 86 3.24 -13.51 0.07
CA VAL A 86 3.47 -14.90 -0.37
C VAL A 86 2.99 -15.09 -1.81
N VAL A 87 1.95 -14.37 -2.23
CA VAL A 87 1.46 -14.36 -3.62
C VAL A 87 2.56 -13.95 -4.61
N PRO A 88 2.50 -14.35 -5.90
CA PRO A 88 3.42 -13.86 -6.92
C PRO A 88 3.36 -12.33 -7.08
N TYR A 89 4.53 -11.68 -7.15
CA TYR A 89 4.64 -10.23 -7.28
C TYR A 89 5.82 -9.79 -8.17
N VAL A 90 5.77 -8.54 -8.62
CA VAL A 90 6.90 -7.83 -9.23
C VAL A 90 7.63 -7.04 -8.15
N GLU A 91 8.95 -7.23 -8.06
CA GLU A 91 9.79 -6.58 -7.05
C GLU A 91 10.46 -5.31 -7.59
N MET A 92 10.20 -4.17 -6.93
CA MET A 92 10.84 -2.89 -7.29
C MET A 92 12.22 -2.73 -6.63
N ASN A 93 12.60 -3.58 -5.68
CA ASN A 93 13.88 -3.57 -4.96
C ASN A 93 14.19 -2.21 -4.32
N VAL A 94 13.18 -1.66 -3.63
CA VAL A 94 13.33 -0.44 -2.82
C VAL A 94 12.98 -0.76 -1.38
N ASP A 95 13.56 0.01 -0.47
CA ASP A 95 13.33 -0.15 0.97
C ASP A 95 12.02 0.56 1.37
N PRO A 96 11.38 0.18 2.49
CA PRO A 96 10.26 0.92 3.04
C PRO A 96 10.59 2.39 3.26
N GLY A 97 9.59 3.25 3.13
CA GLY A 97 9.78 4.69 3.32
C GLY A 97 10.20 5.02 4.74
N GLN A 98 11.15 5.93 4.91
CA GLN A 98 11.66 6.34 6.22
C GLN A 98 10.83 7.48 6.82
N ASP A 99 11.05 7.77 8.10
CA ASP A 99 10.41 8.90 8.78
C ASP A 99 10.96 10.25 8.23
N PRO A 100 10.12 11.06 7.56
CA PRO A 100 10.54 12.34 6.98
C PRO A 100 10.95 13.40 8.01
N GLN A 101 10.65 13.21 9.30
CA GLN A 101 11.09 14.13 10.35
C GLN A 101 12.60 14.05 10.60
N THR A 102 13.21 12.90 10.30
CA THR A 102 14.60 12.61 10.65
C THR A 102 15.44 12.19 9.44
N ASN A 103 14.82 11.66 8.39
CA ASN A 103 15.52 11.09 7.25
C ASN A 103 14.85 11.43 5.91
N GLN A 104 15.53 11.14 4.80
CA GLN A 104 14.92 11.18 3.47
C GLN A 104 13.89 10.05 3.34
N ALA A 105 12.61 10.40 3.16
CA ALA A 105 11.51 9.44 3.15
C ALA A 105 11.66 8.32 2.11
N VAL A 106 12.19 8.63 0.92
CA VAL A 106 12.43 7.63 -0.15
C VAL A 106 13.85 7.79 -0.67
N THR A 107 14.74 6.87 -0.31
CA THR A 107 16.18 6.95 -0.62
C THR A 107 16.53 6.61 -2.07
N LYS A 108 15.72 5.81 -2.76
CA LYS A 108 15.94 5.33 -4.13
C LYS A 108 14.83 5.79 -5.09
N VAL A 109 14.40 7.04 -4.98
CA VAL A 109 13.22 7.55 -5.71
C VAL A 109 13.41 7.55 -7.23
N GLU A 110 14.61 7.86 -7.72
CA GLU A 110 14.94 7.87 -9.14
C GLU A 110 14.82 6.46 -9.74
N LEU A 111 15.40 5.46 -9.07
CA LEU A 111 15.28 4.06 -9.45
C LEU A 111 13.82 3.59 -9.47
N LEU A 112 13.03 4.01 -8.48
CA LEU A 112 11.62 3.67 -8.40
C LEU A 112 10.85 4.26 -9.59
N ILE A 113 11.12 5.51 -9.96
CA ILE A 113 10.52 6.18 -11.12
C ILE A 113 10.90 5.47 -12.42
N GLU A 114 12.17 5.14 -12.62
CA GLU A 114 12.64 4.45 -13.84
C GLU A 114 12.02 3.05 -13.99
N LYS A 115 12.00 2.26 -12.92
CA LYS A 115 11.36 0.95 -12.92
C LYS A 115 9.85 1.07 -13.15
N SER A 116 9.19 2.03 -12.54
CA SER A 116 7.74 2.24 -12.69
C SER A 116 7.38 2.65 -14.11
N LYS A 117 8.17 3.54 -14.73
CA LYS A 117 8.03 3.91 -16.15
C LYS A 117 8.20 2.70 -17.06
N SER A 118 9.23 1.89 -16.82
CA SER A 118 9.53 0.70 -17.62
C SER A 118 8.41 -0.35 -17.51
N LEU A 119 7.94 -0.62 -16.29
CA LEU A 119 6.81 -1.51 -16.04
C LEU A 119 5.54 -0.98 -16.74
N GLY A 120 5.23 0.31 -16.59
CA GLY A 120 4.09 0.93 -17.25
C GLY A 120 4.13 0.81 -18.77
N GLN A 121 5.30 0.98 -19.40
CA GLN A 121 5.47 0.79 -20.85
C GLN A 121 5.25 -0.65 -21.29
N VAL A 122 5.70 -1.64 -20.50
CA VAL A 122 5.46 -3.06 -20.79
C VAL A 122 3.97 -3.39 -20.68
N LEU A 123 3.33 -2.97 -19.58
CA LEU A 123 1.90 -3.20 -19.35
C LEU A 123 1.01 -2.48 -20.37
N GLY A 124 1.39 -1.26 -20.78
CA GLY A 124 0.66 -0.49 -21.78
C GLY A 124 0.63 -1.13 -23.18
N LYS A 125 1.55 -2.06 -23.47
CA LYS A 125 1.53 -2.85 -24.72
C LYS A 125 0.49 -3.98 -24.71
N SER A 126 0.14 -4.49 -23.53
CA SER A 126 -0.71 -5.67 -23.37
C SER A 126 -2.13 -5.35 -22.88
N THR A 127 -2.37 -4.17 -22.32
CA THR A 127 -3.70 -3.77 -21.84
C THR A 127 -4.10 -2.35 -22.25
N LYS A 128 -5.39 -2.17 -22.56
CA LYS A 128 -5.99 -0.86 -22.89
C LYS A 128 -6.39 -0.05 -21.65
N LYS A 129 -6.56 -0.71 -20.49
CA LYS A 129 -7.01 -0.08 -19.24
C LYS A 129 -6.29 -0.68 -18.04
N ILE A 130 -5.79 0.19 -17.17
CA ILE A 130 -5.13 -0.16 -15.92
C ILE A 130 -5.85 0.56 -14.79
N VAL A 131 -6.22 -0.19 -13.76
CA VAL A 131 -6.64 0.35 -12.47
C VAL A 131 -5.44 0.20 -11.53
N ILE A 132 -4.93 1.30 -10.99
CA ILE A 132 -3.81 1.30 -10.05
C ILE A 132 -4.38 1.55 -8.66
N ALA A 133 -4.16 0.60 -7.76
CA ALA A 133 -4.54 0.67 -6.36
C ALA A 133 -3.30 0.60 -5.47
N GLU A 134 -3.48 0.92 -4.20
CA GLU A 134 -2.42 0.91 -3.19
C GLU A 134 -2.84 0.14 -1.94
N SER A 135 -1.84 -0.41 -1.23
CA SER A 135 -1.94 -0.69 0.19
C SER A 135 -0.65 -0.19 0.87
N LEU A 136 -0.79 0.91 1.60
CA LEU A 136 0.26 1.59 2.34
C LEU A 136 -0.28 2.07 3.70
N PRO A 137 0.06 1.38 4.80
CA PRO A 137 -0.16 1.92 6.13
C PRO A 137 0.48 3.31 6.26
N GLY A 138 -0.27 4.31 6.73
CA GLY A 138 0.17 5.71 6.81
C GLY A 138 0.17 6.47 5.48
N GLY A 139 -0.40 5.88 4.41
CA GLY A 139 -0.46 6.48 3.07
C GLY A 139 -1.22 7.81 3.01
N THR A 140 -2.23 7.98 3.85
CA THR A 140 -2.98 9.25 3.95
C THR A 140 -2.10 10.38 4.48
N THR A 141 -1.31 10.11 5.52
CA THR A 141 -0.35 11.08 6.07
C THR A 141 0.74 11.42 5.06
N THR A 142 1.32 10.42 4.37
CA THR A 142 2.35 10.71 3.35
C THR A 142 1.77 11.53 2.20
N ALA A 143 0.55 11.22 1.75
CA ALA A 143 -0.16 12.03 0.75
C ALA A 143 -0.39 13.47 1.24
N TYR A 144 -0.78 13.66 2.50
CA TYR A 144 -0.96 14.98 3.10
C TYR A 144 0.34 15.79 3.11
N LEU A 145 1.44 15.17 3.55
CA LEU A 145 2.75 15.83 3.60
C LEU A 145 3.20 16.28 2.20
N ILE A 146 2.98 15.44 1.17
CA ILE A 146 3.30 15.79 -0.22
C ILE A 146 2.43 16.94 -0.70
N LEU A 147 1.11 16.89 -0.50
CA LEU A 147 0.20 17.96 -0.90
C LEU A 147 0.56 19.29 -0.24
N LYS A 148 0.86 19.26 1.06
CA LYS A 148 1.28 20.45 1.83
C LYS A 148 2.60 21.02 1.31
N ALA A 149 3.59 20.17 1.02
CA ALA A 149 4.87 20.59 0.45
C ALA A 149 4.72 21.23 -0.94
N LEU A 150 3.72 20.81 -1.72
CA LEU A 150 3.37 21.38 -3.01
C LEU A 150 2.49 22.66 -2.91
N GLY A 151 2.18 23.13 -1.70
CA GLY A 151 1.39 24.33 -1.46
C GLY A 151 -0.13 24.13 -1.50
N TYR A 152 -0.61 22.88 -1.50
CA TYR A 152 -2.04 22.58 -1.43
C TYR A 152 -2.52 22.50 0.02
N ASN A 153 -3.51 23.33 0.37
CA ASN A 153 -4.22 23.28 1.65
C ASN A 153 -5.47 22.39 1.54
N GLY A 154 -5.26 21.08 1.40
CA GLY A 154 -6.33 20.08 1.34
C GLY A 154 -6.36 19.17 2.57
N MET A 155 -7.53 18.59 2.87
CA MET A 155 -7.65 17.48 3.81
C MET A 155 -7.43 16.16 3.07
N VAL A 156 -6.71 15.23 3.69
CA VAL A 156 -6.68 13.82 3.26
C VAL A 156 -7.72 13.03 4.05
N SER A 157 -8.24 11.94 3.48
CA SER A 157 -9.07 11.00 4.24
C SER A 157 -8.25 10.30 5.32
N SER A 158 -8.89 9.78 6.37
CA SER A 158 -8.29 8.84 7.33
C SER A 158 -8.93 7.46 7.15
N ALA A 159 -8.20 6.39 7.50
CA ALA A 159 -8.70 5.01 7.45
C ALA A 159 -9.67 4.66 8.60
N GLY A 160 -10.11 5.66 9.37
CA GLY A 160 -11.10 5.52 10.43
C GLY A 160 -11.76 6.85 10.77
N PRO A 161 -12.65 6.86 11.77
CA PRO A 161 -13.64 7.93 11.94
C PRO A 161 -13.02 9.27 12.35
N ILE A 162 -11.80 9.26 12.89
CA ILE A 162 -11.09 10.45 13.33
C ILE A 162 -9.89 10.66 12.41
N ASN A 163 -9.84 11.86 11.82
CA ASN A 163 -8.67 12.34 11.11
C ASN A 163 -7.84 13.16 12.11
N PRO A 164 -6.64 12.70 12.53
CA PRO A 164 -5.80 13.49 13.40
C PRO A 164 -5.36 14.76 12.64
N SER A 165 -5.69 15.93 13.22
CA SER A 165 -5.39 17.27 12.70
C SER A 165 -3.95 17.68 12.93
#